data_AF-A0A7Y4U1L0-F1
#
_entry.id   AF-A0A7Y4U1L0-F1
#
_cell.length_a   1.000
_cell.length_b   1.000
_cell.length_c   1.000
_cell.angle_alpha   90.00
_cell.angle_beta   90.00
_cell.angle_gamma   90.00
#
_symmetry.space_group_name_H-M   'P 1'
#
loop_
_entity.id
_entity.type
_entity.pdbx_description
1 polymer ?
#
loop_
_entity_poly.entity_id
_entity_poly.type
_entity_poly.pdbx_seq_one_letter_code
_entity_poly.pdbx_strand_id
1 'polypeptide(L)' 'DFAIFDLKTVGSKKRGEMVNDLPGGGKRLVMPAQGVRYTVVNGSVLFDGGKHTGSMPGQVLRSGQA' A
#
# COMPACT_ATOMS: atom_id res chain seq x y z
N ASP A 1 -6.78 -10.74 -7.79
CA ASP A 1 -6.04 -9.88 -6.82
C ASP A 1 -6.75 -9.82 -5.49
N PHE A 2 -6.00 -9.73 -4.41
CA PHE A 2 -6.56 -9.70 -3.05
C PHE A 2 -5.61 -9.05 -2.05
N ALA A 3 -6.18 -8.61 -0.92
CA ALA A 3 -5.45 -8.11 0.23
C ALA A 3 -5.75 -8.98 1.45
N ILE A 4 -4.72 -9.24 2.26
CA ILE A 4 -4.84 -9.96 3.53
C ILE A 4 -4.66 -8.93 4.64
N PHE A 5 -5.65 -8.80 5.51
CA PHE A 5 -5.62 -7.88 6.64
C PHE A 5 -6.17 -8.53 7.91
N ASP A 6 -5.72 -8.02 9.06
CA ASP A 6 -6.26 -8.35 10.36
C ASP A 6 -7.49 -7.47 10.64
N LEU A 7 -8.65 -8.12 10.79
CA LEU A 7 -9.93 -7.46 11.02
C LEU A 7 -9.94 -6.56 12.26
N LYS A 8 -9.17 -6.90 13.31
CA LYS A 8 -9.16 -6.12 14.56
C LYS A 8 -8.35 -4.84 14.45
N THR A 9 -7.39 -4.80 13.54
CA THR A 9 -6.38 -3.73 13.48
C THR A 9 -6.38 -2.97 12.15
N VAL A 10 -7.16 -3.41 11.16
CA VAL A 10 -7.28 -2.74 9.87
C VAL A 10 -7.80 -1.32 10.03
N GLY A 11 -7.07 -0.35 9.47
CA GLY A 11 -7.42 1.07 9.59
C GLY A 11 -6.20 1.97 9.39
N SER A 12 -6.18 3.09 10.11
CA SER A 12 -5.05 4.02 10.15
C SER A 12 -4.96 4.67 11.53
N LYS A 13 -3.83 5.33 11.82
CA LYS A 13 -3.69 6.13 13.05
C LYS A 13 -4.74 7.25 13.07
N LYS A 14 -5.17 7.67 14.27
CA LYS A 14 -6.06 8.85 14.44
C LYS A 14 -5.41 10.18 14.08
N ARG A 15 -4.08 10.23 14.03
CA ARG A 15 -3.29 11.42 13.69
C ARG A 15 -2.28 11.04 12.61
N GLY A 16 -2.13 11.91 11.63
CA GLY A 16 -1.08 11.78 10.62
C GLY A 16 0.30 12.12 11.17
N GLU A 17 1.32 11.69 10.44
CA GLU A 17 2.73 11.92 10.72
C GLU A 17 3.31 12.88 9.69
N MET A 18 4.10 13.84 10.16
CA MET A 18 4.78 14.79 9.28
C MET A 18 6.09 14.17 8.79
N VAL A 19 6.23 13.97 7.48
CA VAL A 19 7.44 13.43 6.84
C VAL A 19 8.06 14.48 5.93
N ASN A 20 9.39 14.60 5.97
CA ASN A 20 10.17 15.60 5.22
C ASN A 20 10.94 14.93 4.08
N ASP A 21 10.23 14.27 3.16
CA ASP A 21 10.81 13.43 2.10
C ASP A 21 10.46 13.91 0.69
N LEU A 22 9.83 15.08 0.55
CA LEU A 22 9.55 15.65 -0.77
C LEU A 22 10.76 16.38 -1.34
N PRO A 23 10.86 16.48 -2.68
CA PRO A 23 11.88 17.29 -3.34
C PRO A 23 11.94 18.72 -2.79
N GLY A 24 13.15 19.28 -2.68
CA GLY A 24 13.37 20.63 -2.13
C GLY A 24 13.14 20.77 -0.63
N GLY A 25 13.13 19.66 0.12
CA GLY A 25 12.89 19.68 1.58
C GLY A 25 11.43 19.89 1.97
N GLY A 26 10.51 19.70 1.01
CA GLY A 26 9.08 19.79 1.25
C GLY A 26 8.60 18.73 2.26
N LYS A 27 7.44 19.01 2.86
CA LYS A 27 6.83 18.17 3.90
C LYS A 27 5.48 17.64 3.44
N ARG A 28 5.14 16.41 3.82
CA ARG A 28 3.82 15.82 3.58
C ARG A 28 3.29 15.09 4.79
N LEU A 29 1.99 15.27 5.05
CA LEU A 29 1.29 14.58 6.12
C LEU A 29 0.90 13.21 5.59
N VAL A 30 1.40 12.15 6.22
CA VAL A 30 1.11 10.77 5.83
C VAL A 30 0.28 10.08 6.90
N MET A 31 -0.60 9.18 6.46
CA MET A 31 -1.38 8.31 7.34
C MET A 31 -1.25 6.87 6.82
N PRO A 32 -0.18 6.16 7.22
CA PRO A 32 0.02 4.78 6.78
C PRO A 32 -1.13 3.88 7.24
N ALA A 33 -1.49 2.92 6.39
CA ALA A 33 -2.44 1.87 6.74
C ALA A 33 -1.88 1.00 7.87
N GLN A 34 -2.79 0.50 8.71
CA GLN A 34 -2.54 -0.48 9.76
C GLN A 34 -3.33 -1.75 9.46
N GLY A 35 -2.87 -2.88 9.99
CA GLY A 35 -3.55 -4.18 9.86
C GLY A 35 -3.51 -4.84 8.48
N VAL A 36 -3.04 -4.17 7.42
CA VAL A 36 -2.84 -4.79 6.10
C VAL A 36 -1.52 -5.55 6.07
N ARG A 37 -1.57 -6.88 6.01
CA ARG A 37 -0.39 -7.74 6.02
C ARG A 37 0.19 -7.96 4.62
N TYR A 38 -0.65 -8.32 3.64
CA TYR A 38 -0.20 -8.55 2.27
C TYR A 38 -1.14 -7.89 1.27
N THR A 39 -0.57 -7.40 0.17
CA THR A 39 -1.31 -7.09 -1.06
C THR A 39 -0.73 -7.94 -2.17
N VAL A 40 -1.58 -8.74 -2.83
CA VAL A 40 -1.18 -9.67 -3.89
C VAL A 40 -1.87 -9.28 -5.18
N VAL A 41 -1.05 -9.04 -6.20
CA VAL A 41 -1.48 -8.65 -7.56
C VAL A 41 -0.88 -9.64 -8.55
N ASN A 42 -1.71 -10.25 -9.39
CA ASN A 42 -1.30 -11.24 -10.38
C ASN A 42 -0.41 -12.36 -9.79
N GLY A 43 -0.76 -12.84 -8.58
CA GLY A 43 -0.03 -13.90 -7.87
C GLY A 43 1.28 -13.46 -7.19
N SER A 44 1.70 -12.20 -7.34
CA SER A 44 2.93 -11.66 -6.73
C SER A 44 2.62 -10.77 -5.53
N VAL A 45 3.42 -10.87 -4.47
CA VAL A 45 3.32 -9.98 -3.30
C VAL A 45 3.86 -8.60 -3.67
N LEU A 46 2.97 -7.60 -3.73
CA LEU A 46 3.28 -6.20 -4.00
C LEU A 46 3.68 -5.45 -2.72
N PHE A 47 2.94 -5.71 -1.64
CA PHE A 47 3.23 -5.17 -0.31
C PHE A 47 3.30 -6.28 0.73
N ASP A 48 4.29 -6.20 1.61
CA ASP A 48 4.41 -7.01 2.83
C ASP A 48 4.56 -6.08 4.04
N GLY A 49 3.60 -6.14 4.97
CA GLY A 49 3.61 -5.35 6.19
C GLY A 49 3.69 -3.84 5.95
N GLY A 50 2.98 -3.35 4.92
CA GLY A 50 2.97 -1.93 4.55
C GLY A 50 4.21 -1.44 3.79
N LYS A 51 5.15 -2.32 3.43
CA LYS A 51 6.31 -1.99 2.60
C LYS A 51 6.16 -2.55 1.21
N HIS A 52 6.42 -1.72 0.20
CA HIS A 52 6.48 -2.16 -1.19
C HIS A 52 7.64 -3.14 -1.37
N THR A 53 7.41 -4.27 -2.02
CA THR A 53 8.44 -5.32 -2.21
C THR A 53 9.43 -5.01 -3.33
N GLY A 54 9.09 -4.04 -4.19
CA GLY A 54 9.81 -3.75 -5.44
C GLY A 54 9.25 -4.50 -6.65
N SER A 55 8.35 -5.47 -6.44
CA SER A 55 7.65 -6.13 -7.53
C SER A 55 6.75 -5.14 -8.28
N MET A 56 6.73 -5.22 -9.61
CA MET A 56 5.88 -4.40 -10.48
C MET A 56 4.93 -5.29 -11.30
N PRO A 57 4.02 -6.07 -10.68
CA PRO A 57 3.24 -7.11 -11.35
C PRO A 57 1.98 -6.57 -12.05
N GLY A 58 1.75 -5.25 -12.02
CA GLY A 58 0.55 -4.63 -12.58
C GLY A 58 0.49 -4.75 -14.10
N GLN A 59 -0.73 -4.84 -14.63
CA GLN A 59 -1.00 -4.87 -16.07
C GLN A 59 -2.16 -3.93 -16.41
N VAL A 60 -2.17 -3.42 -17.63
CA VAL A 60 -3.28 -2.61 -18.13
C VAL A 60 -4.43 -3.52 -18.50
N LEU A 61 -5.55 -3.41 -17.78
CA LEU A 61 -6.77 -4.13 -18.11
C LEU A 61 -7.50 -3.45 -19.28
N ARG A 62 -8.13 -4.26 -20.14
CA ARG A 62 -9.00 -3.79 -21.23
C ARG A 62 -10.38 -4.38 -21.05
N SER A 63 -11.41 -3.64 -21.41
CA SER A 63 -12.79 -4.15 -21.33
C SER A 63 -12.92 -5.46 -22.13
N GLY A 64 -13.40 -6.52 -21.48
CA GLY A 64 -13.56 -7.84 -22.09
C GLY A 64 -12.29 -8.70 -22.20
N GLN A 65 -11.14 -8.25 -21.67
CA GLN A 65 -9.91 -9.04 -21.59
C GLN A 65 -9.36 -8.98 -20.16
N ALA A 66 -9.38 -10.13 -19.48
CA ALA A 66 -8.83 -10.35 -18.16
C ALA A 66 -7.91 -11.58 -18.19
#